data_AF-A0A3D1IE25-F1
#
_entry.id   AF-A0A3D1IE25-F1
#
_cell.length_a   1.000
_cell.length_b   1.000
_cell.length_c   1.000
_cell.angle_alpha   90.00
_cell.angle_beta   90.00
_cell.angle_gamma   90.00
#
_symmetry.space_group_name_H-M   'P 1'
#
loop_
_entity.id
_entity.type
_entity.pdbx_description
1 polymer ?
#
loop_
_entity_poly.entity_id
_entity_poly.type
_entity_poly.pdbx_seq_one_letter_code
_entity_poly.pdbx_strand_id
1 'polypeptide(L)' 'PMHFIHGELDELIPVAQMRAQYQEISEPRTLAVIDGANHLFDGKVAEVGDVIRTRFEIRTEEQS' A
#
# COMPACT_ATOMS: atom_id res chain seq x y z
N PRO A 1 11.36 6.56 -8.25
CA PRO A 1 10.80 6.22 -6.92
C PRO A 1 9.49 5.46 -7.06
N MET A 2 9.36 4.29 -6.42
CA MET A 2 8.11 3.54 -6.40
C MET A 2 7.64 3.29 -4.96
N HIS A 3 6.33 3.38 -4.74
CA HIS A 3 5.70 3.02 -3.49
C HIS A 3 4.61 1.99 -3.78
N PHE A 4 4.73 0.83 -3.17
CA PHE A 4 3.76 -0.25 -3.26
C PHE A 4 2.87 -0.23 -2.02
N ILE A 5 1.58 -0.51 -2.22
CA ILE A 5 0.61 -0.74 -1.15
C ILE A 5 -0.01 -2.10 -1.44
N HIS A 6 0.02 -3.01 -0.47
CA HIS A 6 -0.42 -4.39 -0.65
C HIS A 6 -1.31 -4.86 0.50
N GLY A 7 -2.27 -5.73 0.24
CA GLY A 7 -3.09 -6.35 1.29
C GLY A 7 -2.37 -7.51 1.97
N GLU A 8 -2.41 -7.60 3.30
CA GLU A 8 -1.81 -8.73 4.03
C GLU A 8 -2.46 -10.07 3.67
N LEU A 9 -3.79 -10.08 3.53
CA LEU A 9 -4.62 -11.24 3.26
C LEU A 9 -5.00 -11.33 1.77
N ASP A 10 -4.22 -10.71 0.89
CA ASP A 10 -4.41 -10.83 -0.56
C ASP A 10 -4.33 -12.30 -0.98
N GLU A 11 -5.49 -12.82 -1.34
CA GLU A 11 -5.74 -14.21 -1.71
C GLU A 11 -5.36 -14.52 -3.17
N LEU A 12 -5.19 -13.49 -4.01
CA LEU A 12 -4.80 -13.63 -5.41
C LEU A 12 -3.30 -13.51 -5.60
N ILE A 13 -2.68 -12.60 -4.84
CA ILE A 13 -1.24 -12.31 -4.85
C ILE A 13 -0.77 -12.32 -3.40
N PRO A 14 -0.33 -13.49 -2.87
CA PRO A 14 0.13 -13.59 -1.51
C PRO A 14 1.25 -12.58 -1.20
N VAL A 15 1.24 -11.99 -0.01
CA VAL A 15 2.22 -10.97 0.40
C VAL A 15 3.68 -11.43 0.23
N ALA A 16 3.96 -12.72 0.38
CA ALA A 16 5.28 -13.30 0.16
C ALA A 16 5.76 -13.15 -1.29
N GLN A 17 4.86 -13.33 -2.26
CA GLN A 17 5.16 -13.12 -3.69
C GLN A 17 5.42 -11.65 -3.98
N MET A 18 4.61 -10.75 -3.42
CA MET A 18 4.85 -9.30 -3.53
C MET A 18 6.22 -8.93 -2.96
N ARG A 19 6.59 -9.46 -1.78
CA ARG A 19 7.90 -9.22 -1.15
C ARG A 19 9.07 -9.75 -1.99
N ALA A 20 8.92 -10.89 -2.64
CA ALA A 20 9.92 -11.41 -3.56
C ALA A 20 10.09 -10.49 -4.76
N GLN A 21 9.00 -10.07 -5.40
CA GLN A 21 9.06 -9.11 -6.51
C GLN A 21 9.65 -7.77 -6.06
N TYR A 22 9.32 -7.30 -4.86
CA TYR A 22 9.85 -6.07 -4.29
C TYR A 22 11.38 -6.09 -4.21
N GLN A 23 12.03 -7.25 -4.00
CA GLN A 23 13.49 -7.34 -3.92
C GLN A 23 14.18 -7.03 -5.26
N GLU A 24 13.51 -7.31 -6.38
CA GLU A 24 14.02 -7.11 -7.74
C GLU A 24 13.89 -5.68 -8.26
N ILE A 25 13.21 -4.81 -7.51
CA ILE A 25 12.95 -3.44 -7.91
C ILE A 25 14.11 -2.51 -7.55
N SER A 26 14.54 -1.67 -8.49
CA SER A 26 15.58 -0.66 -8.24
C SER A 26 15.16 0.40 -7.22
N GLU A 27 16.11 0.84 -6.38
CA GLU A 27 15.90 1.95 -5.44
C GLU A 27 15.75 3.31 -6.16
N PRO A 28 15.03 4.29 -5.57
CA PRO A 28 14.33 4.23 -4.30
C PRO A 28 12.95 3.54 -4.40
N ARG A 29 12.69 2.58 -3.51
CA ARG A 29 11.42 1.86 -3.38
C ARG A 29 10.96 1.72 -1.93
N THR A 30 9.65 1.60 -1.75
CA THR A 30 9.02 1.44 -0.43
C THR A 30 7.78 0.55 -0.56
N LEU A 31 7.42 -0.17 0.49
CA LEU A 31 6.26 -1.06 0.54
C LEU A 31 5.50 -0.85 1.85
N ALA A 32 4.20 -0.56 1.75
CA ALA A 32 3.25 -0.64 2.85
C ALA A 32 2.38 -1.89 2.71
N VAL A 33 2.23 -2.66 3.78
CA VAL A 33 1.30 -3.79 3.84
C VAL A 33 0.17 -3.41 4.79
N ILE A 34 -1.07 -3.53 4.32
CA ILE A 34 -2.27 -3.19 5.09
C ILE A 34 -2.78 -4.44 5.80
N ASP A 35 -2.75 -4.39 7.13
CA ASP A 35 -3.19 -5.44 8.04
C ASP A 35 -4.65 -5.83 7.78
N GLY A 36 -4.89 -7.13 7.65
CA GLY A 36 -6.21 -7.70 7.38
C GLY A 36 -6.83 -7.36 6.01
N ALA A 37 -6.15 -6.62 5.12
CA ALA A 37 -6.71 -6.26 3.82
C ALA A 37 -6.58 -7.41 2.81
N ASN A 38 -7.66 -7.69 2.08
CA ASN A 38 -7.69 -8.61 0.94
C ASN A 38 -7.20 -7.93 -0.35
N HIS A 39 -7.26 -8.64 -1.48
CA HIS A 39 -6.83 -8.10 -2.79
C HIS A 39 -7.56 -6.80 -3.19
N LEU A 40 -8.83 -6.67 -2.79
CA LEU A 40 -9.69 -5.54 -3.15
C LEU A 40 -9.66 -4.40 -2.12
N PHE A 41 -8.95 -4.58 -1.00
CA PHE A 41 -8.96 -3.66 0.14
C PHE A 41 -10.38 -3.41 0.69
N ASP A 42 -11.24 -4.43 0.72
CA ASP A 42 -12.61 -4.33 1.22
C ASP A 42 -12.62 -3.85 2.67
N GLY A 43 -13.35 -2.75 2.92
CA GLY A 43 -13.39 -2.11 4.23
C GLY A 43 -12.09 -1.43 4.69
N LYS A 44 -11.08 -1.34 3.80
CA LYS A 44 -9.71 -0.85 4.10
C LYS A 44 -9.26 0.32 3.23
N VAL A 45 -10.17 0.91 2.44
CA VAL A 45 -9.87 2.03 1.52
C VAL A 45 -9.41 3.28 2.27
N ALA A 46 -9.90 3.52 3.49
CA ALA A 46 -9.49 4.66 4.30
C ALA A 46 -8.01 4.56 4.68
N GLU A 47 -7.56 3.38 5.11
CA GLU A 47 -6.17 3.08 5.45
C GLU A 47 -5.25 3.20 4.22
N VAL A 48 -5.69 2.76 3.03
CA VAL A 48 -4.96 3.02 1.77
C VAL A 48 -4.77 4.52 1.58
N GLY A 49 -5.82 5.31 1.81
CA GLY A 49 -5.78 6.77 1.72
C GLY A 49 -4.80 7.40 2.71
N ASP A 50 -4.74 6.91 3.95
CA ASP A 50 -3.79 7.38 4.97
C ASP A 50 -2.34 7.09 4.56
N VAL A 51 -2.08 5.89 4.00
CA VAL A 51 -0.76 5.54 3.48
C VAL A 51 -0.36 6.48 2.35
N ILE A 52 -1.25 6.76 1.39
CA ILE A 52 -0.97 7.68 0.29
C ILE A 52 -0.69 9.09 0.82
N ARG A 53 -1.55 9.63 1.70
CA ARG A 53 -1.37 10.96 2.29
C ARG A 53 -0.05 11.08 3.04
N THR A 54 0.28 10.08 3.85
CA THR A 54 1.52 10.06 4.64
C THR A 54 2.74 9.95 3.74
N ARG A 55 2.72 9.04 2.76
CA ARG A 55 3.87 8.76 1.90
C ARG A 55 4.22 9.91 0.98
N PHE A 56 3.21 10.63 0.51
CA PHE A 56 3.35 11.72 -0.46
C PHE A 56 3.08 13.10 0.15
N GLU A 57 2.97 13.19 1.47
CA GLU A 57 2.78 14.43 2.23
C GLU A 57 1.59 15.27 1.73
N ILE A 58 0.53 14.60 1.27
CA ILE A 58 -0.67 15.25 0.74
C ILE A 58 -1.49 15.77 1.91
N ARG A 59 -1.65 17.09 1.99
CA ARG A 59 -2.54 17.74 2.93
C ARG A 59 -3.96 17.72 2.37
N THR A 60 -4.93 17.33 3.19
CA THR A 60 -6.34 17.59 2.91
C THR A 60 -6.59 19.08 3.07
N GLU A 61 -7.01 19.76 2.01
CA GLU A 61 -7.66 21.05 2.15
C GLU A 61 -8.96 20.80 2.93
N GLU A 62 -9.07 21.35 4.14
CA GLU A 62 -10.33 21.38 4.87
C GLU A 62 -11.37 22.04 3.98
N GLN A 63 -12.42 21.30 3.62
CA GLN A 63 -13.56 21.89 2.92
C GLN A 63 -14.16 22.95 3.84
N SER A 64 -14.09 24.20 3.38
CA SER A 64 -14.74 25.36 4.01
C SER A 64 -16.26 25.23 4.01
#